data_AF-A0A366E490-F1
#
_entry.id   AF-A0A366E490-F1
#
_cell.length_a   1.000
_cell.length_b   1.000
_cell.length_c   1.000
_cell.angle_alpha   90.00
_cell.angle_beta   90.00
_cell.angle_gamma   90.00
#
_symmetry.space_group_name_H-M   'P 1'
#
loop_
_entity.id
_entity.type
_entity.pdbx_description
1 polymer ?
#
loop_
_entity_poly.entity_id
_entity_poly.type
_entity_poly.pdbx_seq_one_letter_code
_entity_poly.pdbx_strand_id
1 'polypeptide(L)'
;MKKIVISSITFGFFILFAGNTLAAENEEVIDPTSELYDTSRVIEDTEYELTEETTEKALLQDAYADERLSEAELSLSEGDEDKAEELLEEYEDHVEKVEEDLEAATKDGEDVSEVEETVVDNSKKRSVNLLALLEREDLPETAKAGITKALENQKRAQEKVAKKREEEAAEEAKEREEEVAEEAKEREEEVAEEAKEREEEVAEEAKEREEEAAEEAKEREEEAAEEAKEREEEAAEEAKERAEKAAEKAKERAERAAEKAQEKAEKAAEKAKERAEKAAKKDKDRDESDEDEDENDDE
;
A
#
# COMPACT_ATOMS: atom_id res chain seq x y z
N MET A 1 -16.51 2.61 -26.50
CA MET A 1 -17.26 3.31 -27.56
C MET A 1 -18.74 3.33 -27.18
N LYS A 2 -19.15 4.31 -26.36
CA LYS A 2 -20.58 4.57 -26.10
C LYS A 2 -20.98 5.71 -27.04
N LYS A 3 -21.97 5.45 -27.89
CA LYS A 3 -22.54 6.43 -28.81
C LYS A 3 -23.60 7.20 -28.01
N ILE A 4 -23.34 8.48 -27.74
CA ILE A 4 -24.36 9.39 -27.23
C ILE A 4 -25.17 9.82 -28.45
N VAL A 5 -26.43 9.42 -28.47
CA VAL A 5 -27.41 9.88 -29.46
C VAL A 5 -27.89 11.22 -28.91
N ILE A 6 -27.32 12.31 -29.41
CA ILE A 6 -27.82 13.66 -29.17
C ILE A 6 -29.17 13.72 -29.87
N SER A 7 -30.24 13.62 -29.09
CA SER A 7 -31.60 13.89 -29.56
C SER A 7 -31.73 15.41 -29.61
N SER A 8 -31.48 15.99 -30.78
CA SER A 8 -31.81 17.38 -31.08
C SER A 8 -33.32 17.57 -30.92
N ILE A 9 -33.74 18.03 -29.74
CA ILE A 9 -35.10 18.47 -29.47
C ILE A 9 -35.23 19.89 -30.06
N THR A 10 -35.44 19.95 -31.38
CA THR A 10 -36.06 21.10 -32.01
C THR A 10 -37.52 21.10 -31.60
N PHE A 11 -37.90 21.86 -30.58
CA PHE A 11 -39.29 22.17 -30.28
C PHE A 11 -39.69 23.48 -30.97
N GLY A 12 -39.53 23.50 -32.29
CA GLY A 12 -40.16 24.50 -33.15
C GLY A 12 -41.56 24.01 -33.51
N PHE A 13 -42.57 24.82 -33.20
CA PHE A 13 -43.98 24.54 -33.47
C PHE A 13 -44.23 24.34 -34.98
N PHE A 14 -44.20 23.09 -35.46
CA PHE A 14 -44.40 22.74 -36.87
C PHE A 14 -45.88 22.91 -37.27
N ILE A 15 -46.26 24.09 -37.78
CA ILE A 15 -47.48 24.22 -38.58
C ILE A 15 -47.23 23.57 -39.94
N LEU A 16 -47.67 22.32 -40.08
CA LEU A 16 -47.65 21.56 -41.33
C LEU A 16 -48.55 22.23 -42.39
N PHE A 17 -47.96 23.04 -43.27
CA PHE A 17 -48.50 23.28 -44.61
C PHE A 17 -47.60 22.62 -45.66
N ALA A 18 -48.13 21.62 -46.34
CA ALA A 18 -47.42 20.82 -47.33
C ALA A 18 -47.04 21.66 -48.57
N GLY A 19 -45.73 21.82 -48.82
CA GLY A 19 -45.21 22.36 -50.08
C GLY A 19 -43.68 22.42 -50.09
N ASN A 20 -43.05 21.55 -50.88
CA ASN A 20 -41.60 21.50 -51.12
C ASN A 20 -41.00 22.86 -51.50
N THR A 21 -40.06 23.37 -50.70
CA THR A 21 -38.92 24.19 -51.14
C THR A 21 -37.80 24.11 -50.10
N LEU A 22 -36.54 23.96 -50.54
CA LEU A 22 -35.37 24.31 -49.72
C LEU A 22 -35.54 25.76 -49.27
N ALA A 23 -35.84 25.98 -48.00
CA ALA A 23 -35.89 27.29 -47.39
C ALA A 23 -34.70 27.38 -46.44
N ALA A 24 -33.90 28.44 -46.57
CA ALA A 24 -33.17 28.95 -45.42
C ALA A 24 -34.22 29.13 -44.32
N GLU A 25 -33.96 28.55 -43.15
CA GLU A 25 -34.83 28.62 -41.98
C GLU A 25 -34.86 30.09 -41.53
N ASN A 26 -35.73 30.89 -42.16
CA ASN A 26 -36.17 32.15 -41.59
C ASN A 26 -37.11 31.74 -40.46
N GLU A 27 -36.63 31.77 -39.23
CA GLU A 27 -37.49 31.83 -38.06
C GLU A 27 -38.46 33.01 -38.27
N GLU A 28 -39.76 32.72 -38.27
CA GLU A 28 -40.78 33.73 -38.51
C GLU A 28 -40.88 34.58 -37.25
N VAL A 29 -40.24 35.76 -37.26
CA VAL A 29 -40.38 36.75 -36.18
C VAL A 29 -41.84 37.17 -36.09
N ILE A 30 -42.46 36.97 -34.93
CA ILE A 30 -43.85 37.33 -34.70
C ILE A 30 -43.94 38.86 -34.65
N ASP A 31 -44.76 39.44 -35.51
CA ASP A 31 -45.03 40.88 -35.52
C ASP A 31 -45.66 41.31 -34.17
N PRO A 32 -45.00 42.20 -33.39
CA PRO A 32 -45.51 42.65 -32.09
C PRO A 32 -46.83 43.42 -32.14
N THR A 33 -47.24 43.84 -33.34
CA THR A 33 -48.51 44.54 -33.58
C THR A 33 -49.63 43.60 -34.06
N SER A 34 -49.33 42.31 -34.25
CA SER A 34 -50.27 41.28 -34.68
C SER A 34 -51.35 41.00 -33.63
N GLU A 35 -52.58 40.75 -34.09
CA GLU A 35 -53.71 40.36 -33.22
C GLU A 35 -53.44 39.08 -32.41
N LEU A 36 -52.52 38.23 -32.87
CA LEU A 36 -52.18 36.97 -32.21
C LEU A 36 -50.95 37.08 -31.30
N TYR A 37 -50.28 38.23 -31.24
CA TYR A 37 -49.07 38.42 -30.44
C TYR A 37 -49.32 38.14 -28.95
N ASP A 38 -50.38 38.70 -28.38
CA ASP A 38 -50.78 38.44 -26.99
C ASP A 38 -51.04 36.96 -26.71
N THR A 39 -51.52 36.22 -27.72
CA THR A 39 -51.73 34.77 -27.59
C THR A 39 -50.41 34.01 -27.56
N SER A 40 -49.40 34.46 -28.33
CA SER A 40 -48.04 33.92 -28.25
C SER A 40 -47.46 34.08 -26.85
N ARG A 41 -47.51 35.30 -26.30
CA ARG A 41 -46.98 35.59 -24.95
C ARG A 41 -47.61 34.72 -23.87
N VAL A 42 -48.92 34.49 -23.93
CA VAL A 42 -49.61 33.58 -23.00
C VAL A 42 -49.15 32.13 -23.13
N ILE A 43 -48.85 31.68 -24.35
CA ILE A 43 -48.32 30.33 -24.58
C ILE A 43 -46.91 30.22 -23.98
N GLU A 44 -46.06 31.21 -24.21
CA GLU A 44 -44.69 31.27 -23.67
C GLU A 44 -44.68 31.19 -22.14
N ASP A 45 -45.51 32.00 -21.48
CA ASP A 45 -45.69 31.97 -20.02
C ASP A 45 -46.17 30.60 -19.54
N THR A 46 -47.15 30.01 -20.23
CA THR A 46 -47.70 28.69 -19.88
C THR A 46 -46.66 27.58 -20.06
N GLU A 47 -45.87 27.64 -21.12
CA GLU A 47 -44.79 26.68 -21.39
C GLU A 47 -43.73 26.74 -20.29
N TYR A 48 -43.33 27.95 -19.89
CA TYR A 48 -42.40 28.14 -18.77
C TYR A 48 -42.98 27.60 -17.45
N GLU A 49 -44.24 27.89 -17.13
CA GLU A 49 -44.89 27.41 -15.91
C GLU A 49 -45.04 25.88 -15.86
N LEU A 50 -45.28 25.24 -17.01
CA LEU A 50 -45.45 23.78 -17.13
C LEU A 50 -44.13 23.02 -17.22
N THR A 51 -43.02 23.71 -17.49
CA THR A 51 -41.70 23.09 -17.53
C THR A 51 -41.28 22.68 -16.12
N GLU A 52 -40.87 21.42 -15.96
CA GLU A 52 -40.50 20.89 -14.64
C GLU A 52 -39.01 21.08 -14.34
N GLU A 53 -38.15 20.85 -15.34
CA GLU A 53 -36.71 20.91 -15.17
C GLU A 53 -36.21 22.37 -15.19
N THR A 54 -35.36 22.73 -14.24
CA THR A 54 -34.90 24.11 -14.08
C THR A 54 -33.91 24.50 -15.18
N THR A 55 -33.12 23.52 -15.62
CA THR A 55 -32.23 23.62 -16.78
C THR A 55 -33.02 23.92 -18.09
N GLU A 56 -34.14 23.25 -18.35
CA GLU A 56 -35.06 23.54 -19.46
C GLU A 56 -35.70 24.93 -19.33
N LYS A 57 -36.04 25.37 -18.11
CA LYS A 57 -36.54 26.74 -17.86
C LYS A 57 -35.53 27.81 -18.26
N ALA A 58 -34.26 27.63 -17.90
CA ALA A 58 -33.19 28.54 -18.33
C ALA A 58 -33.09 28.60 -19.86
N LEU A 59 -33.25 27.47 -20.54
CA LEU A 59 -33.25 27.37 -22.00
C LEU A 59 -34.45 28.08 -22.65
N LEU A 60 -35.64 27.99 -22.04
CA LEU A 60 -36.82 28.74 -22.49
C LEU A 60 -36.63 30.24 -22.30
N GLN A 61 -36.14 30.69 -21.15
CA GLN A 61 -35.82 32.10 -20.92
C GLN A 61 -34.78 32.62 -21.92
N ASP A 62 -33.78 31.79 -22.24
CA ASP A 62 -32.77 32.10 -23.25
C ASP A 62 -33.41 32.25 -24.65
N ALA A 63 -34.30 31.35 -25.05
CA ALA A 63 -35.04 31.44 -26.30
C ALA A 63 -35.94 32.68 -26.37
N TYR A 64 -36.68 32.99 -25.30
CA TYR A 64 -37.53 34.18 -25.24
C TYR A 64 -36.72 35.47 -25.31
N ALA A 65 -35.49 35.50 -24.79
CA ALA A 65 -34.58 36.62 -25.01
C ALA A 65 -34.26 36.79 -26.51
N ASP A 66 -33.96 35.71 -27.24
CA ASP A 66 -33.73 35.80 -28.69
C ASP A 66 -34.96 36.30 -29.46
N GLU A 67 -36.15 35.87 -29.07
CA GLU A 67 -37.41 36.36 -29.63
C GLU A 67 -37.60 37.86 -29.38
N ARG A 68 -37.45 38.31 -28.12
CA ARG A 68 -37.60 39.73 -27.78
C ARG A 68 -36.59 40.61 -28.52
N LEU A 69 -35.36 40.14 -28.66
CA LEU A 69 -34.36 40.85 -29.45
C LEU A 69 -34.79 40.97 -30.91
N SER A 70 -35.22 39.87 -31.53
CA SER A 70 -35.66 39.84 -32.94
C SER A 70 -36.89 40.73 -33.19
N GLU A 71 -37.84 40.74 -32.26
CA GLU A 71 -39.01 41.61 -32.28
C GLU A 71 -38.64 43.09 -32.11
N ALA A 72 -37.63 43.40 -31.28
CA ALA A 72 -37.11 44.75 -31.14
C ALA A 72 -36.45 45.21 -32.45
N GLU A 73 -35.70 44.34 -33.13
CA GLU A 73 -35.13 44.64 -34.45
C GLU A 73 -36.22 44.96 -35.48
N LEU A 74 -37.30 44.15 -35.50
CA LEU A 74 -38.46 44.36 -36.36
C LEU A 74 -39.15 45.69 -36.05
N SER A 75 -39.44 45.96 -34.78
CA SER A 75 -40.08 47.22 -34.34
C SER A 75 -39.26 48.44 -34.73
N LEU A 76 -37.93 48.40 -34.53
CA LEU A 76 -37.03 49.46 -35.00
C LEU A 76 -37.01 49.59 -36.53
N SER A 77 -37.23 48.50 -37.28
CA SER A 77 -37.28 48.54 -38.76
C SER A 77 -38.57 49.17 -39.28
N GLU A 78 -39.66 49.04 -38.52
CA GLU A 78 -40.97 49.63 -38.81
C GLU A 78 -41.10 51.08 -38.28
N GLY A 79 -40.14 51.50 -37.45
CA GLY A 79 -40.10 52.83 -36.83
C GLY A 79 -40.93 52.94 -35.55
N ASP A 80 -41.30 51.81 -34.95
CA ASP A 80 -41.93 51.75 -33.63
C ASP A 80 -40.83 51.69 -32.54
N GLU A 81 -40.31 52.88 -32.22
CA GLU A 81 -39.22 53.05 -31.27
C GLU A 81 -39.65 52.74 -29.82
N ASP A 82 -40.87 53.11 -29.45
CA ASP A 82 -41.43 52.87 -28.12
C ASP A 82 -41.59 51.36 -27.87
N LYS A 83 -42.08 50.61 -28.86
CA LYS A 83 -42.20 49.15 -28.74
C LYS A 83 -40.85 48.46 -28.69
N ALA A 84 -39.88 48.93 -29.49
CA ALA A 84 -38.53 48.40 -29.45
C ALA A 84 -37.86 48.59 -28.07
N GLU A 85 -38.09 49.73 -27.42
CA GLU A 85 -37.59 49.99 -26.07
C GLU A 85 -38.16 49.02 -25.04
N GLU A 86 -39.48 48.80 -25.04
CA GLU A 86 -40.16 47.81 -24.20
C GLU A 86 -39.59 46.40 -24.40
N LEU A 87 -39.39 45.99 -25.66
CA LEU A 87 -38.85 44.67 -25.99
C LEU A 87 -37.39 44.49 -25.56
N LEU A 88 -36.58 45.54 -25.59
CA LEU A 88 -35.21 45.50 -25.07
C LEU A 88 -35.17 45.42 -23.54
N GLU A 89 -36.15 45.98 -22.83
CA GLU A 89 -36.31 45.78 -21.39
C GLU A 89 -36.71 44.33 -21.08
N GLU A 90 -37.69 43.78 -21.81
CA GLU A 90 -38.10 42.37 -21.67
C GLU A 90 -36.96 41.40 -21.99
N TYR A 91 -36.15 41.70 -23.01
CA TYR A 91 -34.92 40.97 -23.33
C TYR A 91 -33.98 40.90 -22.11
N GLU A 92 -33.76 42.02 -21.42
CA GLU A 92 -32.89 42.07 -20.24
C GLU A 92 -33.48 41.23 -19.09
N ASP A 93 -34.79 41.31 -18.87
CA ASP A 93 -35.49 40.52 -17.85
C ASP A 93 -35.36 39.02 -18.11
N HIS A 94 -35.46 38.59 -19.38
CA HIS A 94 -35.25 37.19 -19.76
C HIS A 94 -33.80 36.76 -19.51
N VAL A 95 -32.81 37.57 -19.88
CA VAL A 95 -31.38 37.28 -19.60
C VAL A 95 -31.10 37.17 -18.09
N GLU A 96 -31.74 38.01 -17.26
CA GLU A 96 -31.62 37.92 -15.81
C GLU A 96 -32.23 36.61 -15.27
N LYS A 97 -33.43 36.23 -15.75
CA LYS A 97 -34.06 34.96 -15.37
C LYS A 97 -33.25 33.74 -15.76
N VAL A 98 -32.53 33.77 -16.90
CA VAL A 98 -31.58 32.70 -17.26
C VAL A 98 -30.52 32.53 -16.17
N GLU A 99 -29.95 33.62 -15.64
CA GLU A 99 -29.00 33.53 -14.52
C GLU A 99 -29.65 32.93 -13.26
N GLU A 100 -30.86 33.38 -12.92
CA GLU A 100 -31.61 32.89 -11.75
C GLU A 100 -31.92 31.39 -11.84
N ASP A 101 -32.39 30.93 -12.99
CA ASP A 101 -32.73 29.53 -13.26
C ASP A 101 -31.46 28.65 -13.25
N LEU A 102 -30.36 29.10 -13.86
CA LEU A 102 -29.07 28.36 -13.80
C LEU A 102 -28.52 28.27 -12.36
N GLU A 103 -28.66 29.33 -11.57
CA GLU A 103 -28.31 29.30 -10.16
C GLU A 103 -29.20 28.36 -9.35
N ALA A 104 -30.50 28.33 -9.63
CA ALA A 104 -31.45 27.43 -8.98
C ALA A 104 -31.16 25.97 -9.35
N ALA A 105 -30.95 25.68 -10.63
CA ALA A 105 -30.57 24.36 -11.13
C ALA A 105 -29.27 23.86 -10.46
N THR A 106 -28.26 24.74 -10.33
CA THR A 106 -27.03 24.41 -9.59
C THR A 106 -27.31 24.04 -8.13
N LYS A 107 -28.18 24.79 -7.44
CA LYS A 107 -28.54 24.54 -6.03
C LYS A 107 -29.32 23.24 -5.85
N ASP A 108 -30.13 22.88 -6.82
CA ASP A 108 -30.91 21.64 -6.84
C ASP A 108 -30.08 20.42 -7.30
N GLY A 109 -28.82 20.64 -7.69
CA GLY A 109 -27.87 19.60 -8.07
C GLY A 109 -28.05 19.08 -9.50
N GLU A 110 -28.72 19.86 -10.36
CA GLU A 110 -28.80 19.62 -11.80
C GLU A 110 -27.45 19.90 -12.48
N ASP A 111 -27.14 19.15 -13.55
CA ASP A 111 -25.93 19.38 -14.35
C ASP A 111 -26.17 20.52 -15.35
N VAL A 112 -25.66 21.70 -15.02
CA VAL A 112 -25.83 22.91 -15.84
C VAL A 112 -24.76 23.08 -16.92
N SER A 113 -23.79 22.15 -17.04
CA SER A 113 -22.59 22.38 -17.87
C SER A 113 -22.89 22.60 -19.36
N GLU A 114 -23.74 21.76 -19.95
CA GLU A 114 -24.16 21.85 -21.35
C GLU A 114 -25.07 23.07 -21.60
N VAL A 115 -25.94 23.38 -20.64
CA VAL A 115 -26.87 24.52 -20.71
C VAL A 115 -26.11 25.84 -20.61
N GLU A 116 -25.17 25.97 -19.67
CA GLU A 116 -24.29 27.14 -19.56
C GLU A 116 -23.47 27.35 -20.83
N GLU A 117 -22.95 26.30 -21.45
CA GLU A 117 -22.23 26.41 -22.74
C GLU A 117 -23.14 26.97 -23.83
N THR A 118 -24.36 26.44 -23.94
CA THR A 118 -25.36 26.88 -24.91
C THR A 118 -25.74 28.35 -24.72
N VAL A 119 -26.07 28.74 -23.48
CA VAL A 119 -26.42 30.12 -23.11
C VAL A 119 -25.25 31.06 -23.41
N VAL A 120 -24.01 30.68 -23.09
CA VAL A 120 -22.82 31.49 -23.40
C VAL A 120 -22.64 31.66 -24.90
N ASP A 121 -22.91 30.64 -25.72
CA ASP A 121 -22.81 30.74 -27.17
C ASP A 121 -23.93 31.60 -27.77
N ASN A 122 -25.17 31.48 -27.28
CA ASN A 122 -26.27 32.33 -27.70
C ASN A 122 -26.04 33.80 -27.30
N SER A 123 -25.59 34.01 -26.07
CA SER A 123 -25.10 35.29 -25.57
C SER A 123 -24.08 35.92 -26.55
N LYS A 124 -23.03 35.19 -26.98
CA LYS A 124 -22.07 35.71 -27.97
C LYS A 124 -22.73 36.15 -29.28
N LYS A 125 -23.72 35.40 -29.79
CA LYS A 125 -24.47 35.77 -31.01
C LYS A 125 -25.27 37.04 -30.79
N ARG A 126 -26.03 37.14 -29.68
CA ARG A 126 -26.81 38.34 -29.31
C ARG A 126 -25.92 39.57 -29.19
N SER A 127 -24.74 39.44 -28.61
CA SER A 127 -23.74 40.52 -28.55
C SER A 127 -23.39 41.07 -29.93
N VAL A 128 -23.24 40.20 -30.93
CA VAL A 128 -22.96 40.63 -32.31
C VAL A 128 -24.17 41.38 -32.89
N ASN A 129 -25.39 40.90 -32.66
CA ASN A 129 -26.62 41.55 -33.14
C ASN A 129 -26.82 42.92 -32.48
N LEU A 130 -26.69 42.99 -31.15
CA LEU A 130 -26.78 44.24 -30.38
C LEU A 130 -25.73 45.26 -30.83
N LEU A 131 -24.48 44.84 -31.09
CA LEU A 131 -23.46 45.71 -31.65
C LEU A 131 -23.83 46.21 -33.05
N ALA A 132 -24.40 45.37 -33.90
CA ALA A 132 -24.86 45.77 -35.23
C ALA A 132 -26.03 46.78 -35.15
N LEU A 133 -26.93 46.64 -34.17
CA LEU A 133 -27.99 47.62 -33.95
C LEU A 133 -27.43 49.00 -33.58
N LEU A 134 -26.39 49.06 -32.74
CA LEU A 134 -25.72 50.32 -32.38
C LEU A 134 -25.10 51.04 -33.58
N GLU A 135 -24.80 50.34 -34.67
CA GLU A 135 -24.24 50.93 -35.89
C GLU A 135 -25.30 51.60 -36.78
N ARG A 136 -26.60 51.46 -36.48
CA ARG A 136 -27.67 52.09 -37.25
C ARG A 136 -27.65 53.61 -37.11
N GLU A 137 -27.68 54.32 -38.25
CA GLU A 137 -27.62 55.79 -38.29
C GLU A 137 -28.83 56.46 -37.61
N ASP A 138 -30.02 55.89 -37.78
CA ASP A 138 -31.29 56.43 -37.28
C ASP A 138 -31.75 55.77 -35.97
N LEU A 139 -30.82 55.23 -35.16
CA LEU A 139 -31.18 54.59 -33.90
C LEU A 139 -31.52 55.64 -32.82
N PRO A 140 -32.67 55.53 -32.12
CA PRO A 140 -33.04 56.44 -31.03
C PRO A 140 -32.05 56.41 -29.88
N GLU A 141 -31.88 57.55 -29.19
CA GLU A 141 -30.93 57.64 -28.06
C GLU A 141 -31.35 56.75 -26.87
N THR A 142 -32.65 56.53 -26.67
CA THR A 142 -33.14 55.61 -25.63
C THR A 142 -32.85 54.15 -25.99
N ALA A 143 -33.12 53.74 -27.23
CA ALA A 143 -32.75 52.41 -27.74
C ALA A 143 -31.24 52.17 -27.67
N LYS A 144 -30.39 53.17 -28.00
CA LYS A 144 -28.93 53.09 -27.80
C LYS A 144 -28.56 52.83 -26.34
N ALA A 145 -29.22 53.53 -25.41
CA ALA A 145 -28.98 53.35 -23.99
C ALA A 145 -29.39 51.94 -23.53
N GLY A 146 -30.56 51.44 -23.97
CA GLY A 146 -31.03 50.08 -23.71
C GLY A 146 -30.06 49.02 -24.24
N ILE A 147 -29.67 49.12 -25.52
CA ILE A 147 -28.71 48.18 -26.12
C ILE A 147 -27.35 48.22 -25.41
N THR A 148 -26.88 49.40 -25.00
CA THR A 148 -25.61 49.53 -24.26
C THR A 148 -25.71 48.85 -22.89
N LYS A 149 -26.83 49.02 -22.19
CA LYS A 149 -27.10 48.37 -20.90
C LYS A 149 -27.18 46.85 -21.05
N ALA A 150 -27.86 46.36 -22.08
CA ALA A 150 -27.92 44.94 -22.42
C ALA A 150 -26.52 44.32 -22.61
N LEU A 151 -25.65 45.00 -23.37
CA LEU A 151 -24.26 44.58 -23.57
C LEU A 151 -23.44 44.59 -22.26
N GLU A 152 -23.63 45.59 -21.40
CA GLU A 152 -22.97 45.63 -20.09
C GLU A 152 -23.42 44.49 -19.18
N ASN A 153 -24.73 44.21 -19.14
CA ASN A 153 -25.30 43.12 -18.35
C ASN A 153 -24.78 41.77 -18.84
N GLN A 154 -24.77 41.56 -20.16
CA GLN A 154 -24.22 40.36 -20.76
C GLN A 154 -22.74 40.16 -20.42
N LYS A 155 -21.95 41.24 -20.44
CA LYS A 155 -20.54 41.18 -20.04
C LYS A 155 -20.38 40.82 -18.56
N ARG A 156 -21.21 41.40 -17.67
CA ARG A 156 -21.20 41.06 -16.23
C ARG A 156 -21.57 39.60 -16.01
N ALA A 157 -22.57 39.09 -16.73
CA ALA A 157 -22.96 37.68 -16.72
C ALA A 157 -21.78 36.76 -17.03
N GLN A 158 -21.08 37.06 -18.13
CA GLN A 158 -19.89 36.30 -18.55
C GLN A 158 -18.75 36.37 -17.54
N GLU A 159 -18.50 37.54 -16.95
CA GLU A 159 -17.48 37.72 -15.91
C GLU A 159 -17.82 36.92 -14.63
N LYS A 160 -19.10 36.86 -14.23
CA LYS A 160 -19.55 36.03 -13.09
C LYS A 160 -19.31 34.55 -13.35
N VAL A 161 -19.72 34.04 -14.52
CA VAL A 161 -19.52 32.62 -14.90
C VAL A 161 -18.04 32.27 -14.94
N ALA A 162 -17.21 33.14 -15.53
CA ALA A 162 -15.76 32.93 -15.57
C ALA A 162 -15.15 32.88 -14.16
N LYS A 163 -15.58 33.78 -13.26
CA LYS A 163 -15.12 33.81 -11.87
C LYS A 163 -15.54 32.55 -11.09
N LYS A 164 -16.78 32.09 -11.26
CA LYS A 164 -17.28 30.86 -10.62
C LYS A 164 -16.46 29.65 -11.06
N ARG A 165 -16.18 29.52 -12.36
CA ARG A 165 -15.33 28.44 -12.90
C ARG A 165 -13.88 28.50 -12.39
N GLU A 166 -13.34 29.70 -12.19
CA GLU A 166 -12.01 29.88 -11.59
C GLU A 166 -12.00 29.43 -10.12
N GLU A 167 -13.03 29.78 -9.35
CA GLU A 167 -13.20 29.35 -7.96
C GLU A 167 -13.36 27.83 -7.84
N GLU A 168 -14.19 27.22 -8.68
CA GLU A 168 -14.39 25.75 -8.73
C GLU A 168 -13.08 25.02 -9.09
N ALA A 169 -12.35 25.50 -10.10
CA ALA A 169 -11.07 24.93 -10.48
C ALA A 169 -10.01 25.06 -9.37
N ALA A 170 -10.04 26.14 -8.59
CA ALA A 170 -9.13 26.36 -7.47
C ALA A 170 -9.42 25.40 -6.30
N GLU A 171 -10.69 25.19 -5.95
CA GLU A 171 -11.08 24.19 -4.93
C GLU A 171 -10.72 22.77 -5.38
N GLU A 172 -11.00 22.40 -6.63
CA GLU A 172 -10.64 21.07 -7.17
C GLU A 172 -9.11 20.84 -7.16
N ALA A 173 -8.32 21.89 -7.44
CA ALA A 173 -6.86 21.81 -7.34
C ALA A 173 -6.38 21.60 -5.89
N LYS A 174 -7.04 22.25 -4.93
CA LYS A 174 -6.73 22.12 -3.51
C LYS A 174 -7.10 20.74 -2.97
N GLU A 175 -8.25 20.20 -3.32
CA GLU A 175 -8.65 18.84 -2.94
C GLU A 175 -7.64 17.80 -3.46
N ARG A 176 -7.17 17.94 -4.70
CA ARG A 176 -6.11 17.08 -5.25
C ARG A 176 -4.79 17.23 -4.52
N GLU A 177 -4.42 18.43 -4.10
CA GLU A 177 -3.21 18.65 -3.31
C GLU A 177 -3.30 17.94 -1.95
N GLU A 178 -4.45 18.02 -1.29
CA GLU A 178 -4.72 17.31 -0.03
C GLU A 178 -4.66 15.78 -0.22
N GLU A 179 -5.27 15.23 -1.28
CA GLU A 179 -5.21 13.79 -1.60
C GLU A 179 -3.77 13.30 -1.80
N VAL A 180 -2.97 14.03 -2.59
CA VAL A 180 -1.56 13.70 -2.84
C VAL A 180 -0.74 13.77 -1.54
N ALA A 181 -1.03 14.74 -0.67
CA ALA A 181 -0.34 14.87 0.61
C ALA A 181 -0.66 13.71 1.56
N GLU A 182 -1.90 13.24 1.62
CA GLU A 182 -2.28 12.07 2.42
C GLU A 182 -1.67 10.78 1.86
N GLU A 183 -1.71 10.56 0.54
CA GLU A 183 -1.06 9.39 -0.10
C GLU A 183 0.46 9.36 0.17
N ALA A 184 1.10 10.53 0.20
CA ALA A 184 2.53 10.63 0.54
C ALA A 184 2.81 10.24 2.00
N LYS A 185 1.94 10.63 2.96
CA LYS A 185 2.07 10.23 4.36
C LYS A 185 1.88 8.73 4.55
N GLU A 186 0.85 8.15 3.93
CA GLU A 186 0.59 6.70 4.02
C GLU A 186 1.79 5.90 3.51
N ARG A 187 2.40 6.31 2.39
CA ARG A 187 3.63 5.69 1.88
C ARG A 187 4.81 5.84 2.84
N GLU A 188 4.96 6.99 3.49
CA GLU A 188 6.03 7.20 4.48
C GLU A 188 5.86 6.27 5.69
N GLU A 189 4.62 6.09 6.18
CA GLU A 189 4.29 5.15 7.24
C GLU A 189 4.56 3.70 6.83
N GLU A 190 4.15 3.28 5.63
CA GLU A 190 4.40 1.93 5.11
C GLU A 190 5.90 1.61 5.06
N VAL A 191 6.71 2.53 4.53
CA VAL A 191 8.17 2.37 4.47
C VAL A 191 8.79 2.31 5.87
N ALA A 192 8.27 3.10 6.82
CA ALA A 192 8.75 3.08 8.19
C ALA A 192 8.44 1.76 8.90
N GLU A 193 7.25 1.19 8.69
CA GLU A 193 6.88 -0.13 9.24
C GLU A 193 7.70 -1.26 8.60
N GLU A 194 7.88 -1.26 7.27
CA GLU A 194 8.72 -2.26 6.58
C GLU A 194 10.19 -2.21 7.08
N ALA A 195 10.69 -1.01 7.38
CA ALA A 195 12.03 -0.85 7.95
C ALA A 195 12.14 -1.43 9.37
N LYS A 196 11.11 -1.25 10.22
CA LYS A 196 11.06 -1.85 11.56
C LYS A 196 10.98 -3.37 11.50
N GLU A 197 10.11 -3.91 10.65
CA GLU A 197 9.97 -5.37 10.50
C GLU A 197 11.31 -6.01 10.06
N ARG A 198 12.02 -5.39 9.11
CA ARG A 198 13.36 -5.84 8.74
C ARG A 198 14.39 -5.76 9.86
N GLU A 199 14.34 -4.72 10.69
CA GLU A 199 15.24 -4.59 11.84
C GLU A 199 14.97 -5.70 12.88
N GLU A 200 13.69 -6.02 13.13
CA GLU A 200 13.29 -7.12 14.00
C GLU A 200 13.73 -8.48 13.45
N GLU A 201 13.54 -8.75 12.15
CA GLU A 201 14.00 -10.00 11.51
C GLU A 201 15.51 -10.19 11.63
N VAL A 202 16.30 -9.13 11.38
CA VAL A 202 17.76 -9.19 11.51
C VAL A 202 18.19 -9.43 12.96
N ALA A 203 17.48 -8.82 13.93
CA ALA A 203 17.76 -9.02 15.34
C ALA A 203 17.46 -10.45 15.80
N GLU A 204 16.36 -11.05 15.36
CA GLU A 204 16.01 -12.44 15.65
C GLU A 204 17.01 -13.42 15.00
N GLU A 205 17.37 -13.22 13.73
CA GLU A 205 18.36 -14.06 13.04
C GLU A 205 19.75 -13.98 13.70
N ALA A 206 20.11 -12.83 14.28
CA ALA A 206 21.34 -12.68 15.04
C ALA A 206 21.30 -13.46 16.37
N LYS A 207 20.16 -13.46 17.08
CA LYS A 207 19.97 -14.24 18.31
C LYS A 207 20.03 -15.73 18.04
N GLU A 208 19.32 -16.22 17.01
CA GLU A 208 19.34 -17.64 16.65
C GLU A 208 20.76 -18.13 16.37
N ARG A 209 21.57 -17.34 15.62
CA ARG A 209 22.98 -17.67 15.39
C ARG A 209 23.83 -17.68 16.65
N GLU A 210 23.55 -16.78 17.61
CA GLU A 210 24.26 -16.76 18.89
C GLU A 210 23.92 -18.01 19.73
N GLU A 211 22.64 -18.41 19.74
CA GLU A 211 22.18 -19.64 20.41
C GLU A 211 22.81 -20.89 19.77
N GLU A 212 22.76 -21.02 18.44
CA GLU A 212 23.39 -22.14 17.71
C GLU A 212 24.90 -22.22 18.01
N ALA A 213 25.62 -21.09 17.99
CA ALA A 213 27.04 -21.05 18.30
C ALA A 213 27.34 -21.46 19.75
N ALA A 214 26.46 -21.09 20.69
CA ALA A 214 26.58 -21.49 22.09
C ALA A 214 26.33 -22.99 22.29
N GLU A 215 25.33 -23.57 21.63
CA GLU A 215 25.08 -25.02 21.67
C GLU A 215 26.26 -25.80 21.07
N GLU A 216 26.76 -25.38 19.90
CA GLU A 216 27.93 -25.99 19.27
C GLU A 216 29.19 -25.93 20.15
N ALA A 217 29.39 -24.84 20.89
CA ALA A 217 30.50 -24.71 21.83
C ALA A 217 30.35 -25.69 23.00
N LYS A 218 29.13 -25.86 23.50
CA LYS A 218 28.82 -26.77 24.59
C LYS A 218 29.00 -28.23 24.19
N GLU A 219 28.52 -28.64 23.01
CA GLU A 219 28.75 -30.00 22.49
C GLU A 219 30.25 -30.31 22.38
N ARG A 220 31.05 -29.37 21.86
CA ARG A 220 32.51 -29.55 21.78
C ARG A 220 33.17 -29.68 23.16
N GLU A 221 32.69 -28.96 24.16
CA GLU A 221 33.17 -29.10 25.54
C GLU A 221 32.82 -30.48 26.13
N GLU A 222 31.60 -30.96 25.89
CA GLU A 222 31.15 -32.30 26.32
C GLU A 222 31.97 -33.40 25.64
N GLU A 223 32.17 -33.33 24.32
CA GLU A 223 33.03 -34.28 23.57
C GLU A 223 34.46 -34.31 24.10
N ALA A 224 35.06 -33.13 24.34
CA ALA A 224 36.42 -33.04 24.88
C ALA A 224 36.51 -33.64 26.30
N ALA A 225 35.47 -33.47 27.12
CA ALA A 225 35.40 -34.05 28.45
C ALA A 225 35.25 -35.58 28.42
N GLU A 226 34.46 -36.13 27.48
CA GLU A 226 34.36 -37.59 27.28
C GLU A 226 35.69 -38.18 26.81
N GLU A 227 36.34 -37.56 25.82
CA GLU A 227 37.63 -38.03 25.31
C GLU A 227 38.73 -37.98 26.38
N ALA A 228 38.67 -37.01 27.30
CA ALA A 228 39.57 -36.94 28.45
C ALA A 228 39.33 -38.10 29.45
N LYS A 229 38.07 -38.45 29.70
CA LYS A 229 37.72 -39.60 30.58
C LYS A 229 38.17 -40.92 29.97
N GLU A 230 37.93 -41.16 28.69
CA GLU A 230 38.38 -42.39 28.02
C GLU A 230 39.91 -42.55 28.13
N ARG A 231 40.67 -41.48 27.91
CA ARG A 231 42.14 -41.51 28.08
C ARG A 231 42.56 -41.81 29.51
N GLU A 232 41.83 -41.32 30.51
CA GLU A 232 42.10 -41.62 31.92
C GLU A 232 41.84 -43.10 32.22
N GLU A 233 40.73 -43.66 31.72
CA GLU A 233 40.40 -45.08 31.86
C GLU A 233 41.44 -45.99 31.17
N GLU A 234 41.84 -45.67 29.94
CA GLU A 234 42.90 -46.40 29.23
C GLU A 234 44.23 -46.39 30.02
N ALA A 235 44.62 -45.22 30.54
CA ALA A 235 45.83 -45.08 31.35
C ALA A 235 45.75 -45.90 32.65
N ALA A 236 44.58 -45.96 33.27
CA ALA A 236 44.35 -46.76 34.47
C ALA A 236 44.44 -48.28 34.19
N GLU A 237 43.84 -48.76 33.10
CA GLU A 237 43.94 -50.15 32.68
C GLU A 237 45.39 -50.54 32.30
N GLU A 238 46.13 -49.68 31.59
CA GLU A 238 47.57 -49.91 31.34
C GLU A 238 48.38 -50.03 32.63
N ALA A 239 48.11 -49.16 33.62
CA ALA A 239 48.80 -49.18 34.91
C ALA A 239 48.52 -50.48 35.68
N LYS A 240 47.27 -50.95 35.64
CA LYS A 240 46.83 -52.20 36.26
C LYS A 240 47.50 -53.41 35.59
N GLU A 241 47.53 -53.47 34.26
CA GLU A 241 48.20 -54.55 33.52
C GLU A 241 49.70 -54.60 33.83
N ARG A 242 50.36 -53.43 33.94
CA ARG A 242 51.77 -53.34 34.37
C ARG A 242 51.97 -53.86 35.80
N ALA A 243 51.04 -53.55 36.72
CA ALA A 243 51.09 -54.02 38.11
C ALA A 243 50.92 -55.53 38.20
N GLU A 244 49.98 -56.12 37.44
CA GLU A 244 49.78 -57.57 37.35
C GLU A 244 51.03 -58.29 36.83
N LYS A 245 51.62 -57.80 35.72
CA LYS A 245 52.88 -58.33 35.18
C LYS A 245 54.03 -58.25 36.18
N ALA A 246 54.08 -57.19 37.00
CA ALA A 246 55.09 -57.05 38.06
C ALA A 246 54.87 -58.06 39.20
N ALA A 247 53.62 -58.26 39.61
CA ALA A 247 53.24 -59.24 40.63
C ALA A 247 53.55 -60.67 40.19
N GLU A 248 53.24 -61.03 38.94
CA GLU A 248 53.55 -62.35 38.37
C GLU A 248 55.07 -62.62 38.38
N LYS A 249 55.88 -61.64 37.92
CA LYS A 249 57.35 -61.73 37.99
C LYS A 249 57.87 -61.88 39.43
N ALA A 250 57.24 -61.21 40.39
CA ALA A 250 57.60 -61.34 41.80
C ALA A 250 57.29 -62.75 42.33
N LYS A 251 56.12 -63.31 41.96
CA LYS A 251 55.72 -64.67 42.30
C LYS A 251 56.69 -65.71 41.74
N GLU A 252 57.04 -65.61 40.45
CA GLU A 252 58.00 -66.51 39.80
C GLU A 252 59.38 -66.47 40.50
N ARG A 253 59.83 -65.26 40.89
CA ARG A 253 61.07 -65.11 41.67
C ARG A 253 60.99 -65.77 43.04
N ALA A 254 59.85 -65.67 43.72
CA ALA A 254 59.63 -66.30 45.02
C ALA A 254 59.61 -67.84 44.90
N GLU A 255 58.95 -68.38 43.89
CA GLU A 255 58.93 -69.82 43.59
C GLU A 255 60.34 -70.35 43.33
N ARG A 256 61.13 -69.69 42.46
CA ARG A 256 62.54 -70.05 42.22
C ARG A 256 63.39 -69.97 43.49
N ALA A 257 63.10 -69.03 44.39
CA ALA A 257 63.81 -68.92 45.67
C ALA A 257 63.45 -70.06 46.61
N ALA A 258 62.17 -70.46 46.65
CA ALA A 258 61.69 -71.60 47.43
C ALA A 258 62.30 -72.92 46.92
N GLU A 259 62.30 -73.17 45.61
CA GLU A 259 62.95 -74.35 45.01
C GLU A 259 64.44 -74.44 45.39
N LYS A 260 65.18 -73.33 45.28
CA LYS A 260 66.59 -73.27 45.69
C LYS A 260 66.78 -73.55 47.18
N ALA A 261 65.85 -73.09 48.02
CA ALA A 261 65.89 -73.37 49.46
C ALA A 261 65.64 -74.85 49.74
N GLN A 262 64.69 -75.46 49.04
CA GLN A 262 64.35 -76.87 49.15
C GLN A 262 65.52 -77.76 48.69
N GLU A 263 66.14 -77.45 47.55
CA GLU A 263 67.34 -78.15 47.05
C GLU A 263 68.50 -78.09 48.06
N LYS A 264 68.71 -76.94 48.71
CA LYS A 264 69.71 -76.78 49.77
C LYS A 264 69.36 -77.62 51.01
N ALA A 265 68.08 -77.67 51.39
CA ALA A 265 67.62 -78.47 52.52
C ALA A 265 67.79 -79.97 52.26
N GLU A 266 67.48 -80.44 51.06
CA GLU A 266 67.72 -81.83 50.64
C GLU A 266 69.20 -82.18 50.70
N LYS A 267 70.08 -81.35 50.12
CA LYS A 267 71.53 -81.52 50.21
C LYS A 267 72.03 -81.55 51.66
N ALA A 268 71.44 -80.75 52.55
CA ALA A 268 71.79 -80.76 53.97
C ALA A 268 71.32 -82.04 54.66
N ALA A 269 70.12 -82.53 54.35
CA ALA A 269 69.57 -83.77 54.87
C ALA A 269 70.37 -84.99 54.40
N GLU A 270 70.80 -85.01 53.14
CA GLU A 270 71.66 -86.05 52.57
C GLU A 270 73.03 -86.09 53.30
N LYS A 271 73.66 -84.94 53.49
CA LYS A 271 74.90 -84.84 54.30
C LYS A 271 74.69 -85.29 55.74
N ALA A 272 73.53 -85.01 56.33
CA ALA A 272 73.21 -85.46 57.68
C ALA A 272 73.06 -86.99 57.74
N LYS A 273 72.40 -87.61 56.75
CA LYS A 273 72.33 -89.06 56.61
C LYS A 273 73.71 -89.69 56.44
N GLU A 274 74.57 -89.15 55.56
CA GLU A 274 75.93 -89.65 55.36
C GLU A 274 76.75 -89.58 56.67
N ARG A 275 76.58 -88.52 57.46
CA ARG A 275 77.21 -88.41 58.79
C ARG A 275 76.65 -89.41 59.79
N ALA A 276 75.34 -89.64 59.79
CA ALA A 276 74.71 -90.64 60.65
C ALA A 276 75.16 -92.07 60.29
N GLU A 277 75.29 -92.40 59.01
CA GLU A 277 75.85 -93.67 58.54
C GLU A 277 77.32 -93.83 58.96
N LYS A 278 78.13 -92.77 58.83
CA LYS A 278 79.52 -92.78 59.34
C LYS A 278 79.59 -92.98 60.86
N ALA A 279 78.67 -92.37 61.62
CA ALA A 279 78.60 -92.55 63.06
C ALA A 279 78.17 -93.98 63.44
N ALA A 280 77.16 -94.53 62.77
CA ALA A 280 76.72 -95.92 62.98
C ALA A 280 77.80 -96.94 62.60
N LYS A 281 78.58 -96.67 61.56
CA LYS A 281 79.76 -97.50 61.21
C LYS A 281 80.83 -97.44 62.30
N LYS A 282 81.08 -96.26 62.87
CA LYS A 282 82.03 -96.06 63.97
C LYS A 282 81.57 -96.73 65.28
N ASP A 283 80.28 -96.75 65.58
CA ASP A 283 79.75 -97.49 66.73
C ASP A 283 79.85 -99.00 66.52
N LYS A 284 79.63 -99.49 65.28
CA LYS A 284 79.84 -100.90 64.95
C LYS A 284 81.31 -101.33 65.03
N ASP A 285 82.24 -100.44 64.66
CA ASP A 285 83.68 -100.67 64.81
C ASP A 285 84.14 -100.58 66.29
N ARG A 286 83.30 -100.06 67.20
CA ARG A 286 83.59 -99.91 68.64
C ARG A 286 82.99 -101.03 69.51
N ASP A 287 81.90 -101.64 69.04
CA ASP A 287 81.30 -102.84 69.67
C ASP A 287 82.11 -104.12 69.38
N GLU A 288 83.05 -104.06 68.43
CA GLU A 288 84.00 -105.15 68.12
C GLU A 288 85.38 -104.98 68.79
N SER A 289 85.62 -103.93 69.60
CA SER A 289 86.97 -103.60 70.12
C SER A 289 87.18 -103.68 71.63
N ASP A 290 86.14 -103.82 72.46
CA ASP A 290 86.28 -103.72 73.93
C ASP A 290 85.80 -105.01 74.66
N GLU A 291 86.03 -106.19 74.06
CA GLU A 291 85.87 -107.51 74.71
C GLU A 291 87.20 -108.17 75.14
N ASP A 292 88.37 -107.52 74.99
CA ASP A 292 89.66 -108.08 75.39
C ASP A 292 90.56 -107.05 76.11
N GLU A 293 91.25 -107.49 77.17
CA GLU A 293 92.27 -106.81 78.02
C GLU A 293 91.68 -106.05 79.25
N ASP A 294 91.45 -106.67 80.41
CA ASP A 294 92.28 -107.58 81.24
C ASP A 294 93.61 -106.97 81.74
N GLU A 295 93.67 -106.85 83.07
CA GLU A 295 94.83 -106.91 83.99
C GLU A 295 95.91 -105.79 84.05
N ASN A 296 96.20 -105.41 85.31
CA ASN A 296 97.40 -104.73 85.88
C ASN A 296 97.45 -103.19 85.78
N ASP A 297 97.92 -102.41 86.76
CA ASP A 297 98.43 -102.63 88.12
C ASP A 297 98.53 -101.28 88.85
N ASP A 298 98.41 -101.35 90.17
CA ASP A 298 99.05 -100.61 91.27
C ASP A 298 99.39 -99.09 91.27
N GLU A 299 99.17 -98.56 92.49
CA GLU A 299 99.61 -97.30 93.16
C GLU A 299 98.78 -96.01 93.04
#